data_AF-X1PZ24-F1
#
_entry.id   AF-X1PZ24-F1
#
_cell.length_a   1.000
_cell.length_b   1.000
_cell.length_c   1.000
_cell.angle_alpha   90.00
_cell.angle_beta   90.00
_cell.angle_gamma   90.00
#
_symmetry.space_group_name_H-M   'P 1'
#
loop_
_entity.id
_entity.type
_entity.pdbx_description
1 polymer ?
#
loop_
_entity_poly.entity_id
_entity_poly.type
_entity_poly.pdbx_seq_one_letter_code
_entity_poly.pdbx_strand_id
1 'polypeptide(L)'
;MANYDEDSITMAVEAAIDCLNGTDRDIADGLYFASTTPPYSEKMSASIVAAATDLRDDLFTLDIGNSLRCGTSAIKAAHDAIKSGSAKNILVTAADCRLAPPASEFEPVFGDGAAAFLIGGEDVAVAIEEAIPSPAISS
;
A
#
# COMPACT_ATOMS: atom_id res chain seq x y z
N MET A 1 -14.46 9.62 -5.92
CA MET A 1 -14.38 9.65 -7.38
C MET A 1 -13.16 10.46 -7.69
N ALA A 2 -12.09 9.76 -8.04
CA ALA A 2 -10.81 10.32 -8.36
C ALA A 2 -11.05 11.39 -9.42
N ASN A 3 -10.57 12.59 -9.16
CA ASN A 3 -10.68 13.66 -10.14
C ASN A 3 -9.90 13.24 -11.41
N TYR A 4 -10.11 13.89 -12.55
CA TYR A 4 -9.58 13.49 -13.86
C TYR A 4 -8.03 13.32 -13.93
N ASP A 5 -7.30 13.72 -12.88
CA ASP A 5 -5.84 13.66 -12.75
C ASP A 5 -5.34 12.73 -11.62
N GLU A 6 -6.23 12.08 -10.86
CA GLU A 6 -5.87 11.18 -9.74
C GLU A 6 -5.80 9.72 -10.19
N ASP A 7 -4.64 9.10 -10.02
CA ASP A 7 -4.44 7.66 -10.15
C ASP A 7 -4.14 6.99 -8.79
N SER A 8 -4.01 5.66 -8.79
CA SER A 8 -3.72 4.90 -7.56
C SER A 8 -2.35 5.26 -6.94
N ILE A 9 -1.40 5.80 -7.70
CA ILE A 9 -0.13 6.29 -7.15
C ILE A 9 -0.37 7.60 -6.39
N THR A 10 -1.08 8.54 -7.02
CA THR A 10 -1.35 9.86 -6.43
C THR A 10 -2.12 9.72 -5.12
N MET A 11 -3.18 8.90 -5.11
CA MET A 11 -3.93 8.63 -3.88
C MET A 11 -3.08 7.93 -2.81
N ALA A 12 -2.17 7.03 -3.19
CA ALA A 12 -1.24 6.40 -2.24
C ALA A 12 -0.22 7.38 -1.67
N VAL A 13 0.25 8.35 -2.46
CA VAL A 13 1.13 9.43 -1.99
C VAL A 13 0.41 10.28 -0.95
N GLU A 14 -0.83 10.71 -1.21
CA GLU A 14 -1.61 11.49 -0.24
C GLU A 14 -1.86 10.71 1.06
N ALA A 15 -2.25 9.44 0.95
CA ALA A 15 -2.44 8.58 2.12
C ALA A 15 -1.13 8.39 2.90
N ALA A 16 0.00 8.24 2.22
CA ALA A 16 1.31 8.11 2.85
C ALA A 16 1.75 9.40 3.56
N ILE A 17 1.53 10.57 2.95
CA ILE A 17 1.83 11.87 3.55
C ILE A 17 1.00 12.06 4.83
N ASP A 18 -0.29 11.74 4.80
CA ASP A 18 -1.15 11.83 5.98
C ASP A 18 -0.70 10.86 7.09
N CYS A 19 -0.37 9.62 6.72
CA CYS A 19 0.12 8.61 7.66
C CYS A 19 1.46 8.98 8.31
N LEU A 20 2.35 9.65 7.57
CA LEU A 20 3.66 10.11 8.06
C LEU A 20 3.60 11.50 8.71
N ASN A 21 2.45 12.14 8.78
CA ASN A 21 2.33 13.49 9.33
C ASN A 21 2.81 13.53 10.80
N GLY A 22 3.80 14.37 11.08
CA GLY A 22 4.44 14.46 12.40
C GLY A 22 5.42 13.32 12.72
N THR A 23 5.69 12.42 11.76
CA THR A 23 6.65 11.33 11.88
C THR A 23 7.90 11.62 11.04
N ASP A 24 9.08 11.25 11.55
CA ASP A 24 10.32 11.33 10.77
C ASP A 24 10.28 10.34 9.59
N ARG A 25 10.61 10.82 8.39
CA ARG A 25 10.60 10.02 7.16
C ARG A 25 11.70 8.94 7.17
N ASP A 26 12.79 9.18 7.88
CA ASP A 26 13.91 8.23 7.99
C ASP A 26 13.57 6.98 8.80
N ILE A 27 12.39 6.94 9.45
CA ILE A 27 11.93 5.79 10.23
C ILE A 27 11.65 4.56 9.36
N ALA A 28 11.28 4.76 8.09
CA ALA A 28 10.83 3.70 7.19
C ALA A 28 12.01 3.02 6.50
N ASP A 29 12.12 1.70 6.68
CA ASP A 29 13.13 0.85 6.04
C ASP A 29 12.63 0.26 4.70
N GLY A 30 11.33 0.40 4.43
CA GLY A 30 10.74 -0.04 3.17
C GLY A 30 9.36 0.56 2.90
N LEU A 31 8.95 0.50 1.64
CA LEU A 31 7.63 0.91 1.16
C LEU A 31 7.00 -0.18 0.30
N TYR A 32 5.86 -0.70 0.74
CA TYR A 32 5.09 -1.69 0.01
C TYR A 32 3.84 -1.03 -0.57
N PHE A 33 3.69 -1.05 -1.89
CA PHE A 33 2.53 -0.51 -2.58
C PHE A 33 1.63 -1.66 -3.04
N ALA A 34 0.36 -1.59 -2.64
CA ALA A 34 -0.65 -2.60 -2.94
C ALA A 34 -1.75 -2.02 -3.84
N SER A 35 -1.93 -2.57 -5.04
CA SER A 35 -2.98 -2.11 -5.95
C SER A 35 -3.48 -3.21 -6.87
N THR A 36 -4.78 -3.23 -7.14
CA THR A 36 -5.38 -4.02 -8.23
C THR A 36 -5.49 -3.23 -9.54
N THR A 37 -5.20 -1.93 -9.47
CA THR A 37 -5.26 -0.97 -10.58
C THR A 37 -3.99 -0.11 -10.65
N PRO A 38 -2.77 -0.72 -10.68
CA PRO A 38 -1.55 0.06 -10.80
C PRO A 38 -1.49 0.71 -12.20
N PRO A 39 -1.04 1.99 -12.32
CA PRO A 39 -0.98 2.68 -13.59
C PRO A 39 0.17 2.16 -14.49
N TYR A 40 1.16 1.49 -13.89
CA TYR A 40 2.30 0.91 -14.59
C TYR A 40 2.38 -0.60 -14.37
N SER A 41 2.63 -1.35 -15.45
CA SER A 41 2.82 -2.80 -15.40
C SER A 41 4.28 -3.22 -15.16
N GLU A 42 5.24 -2.42 -15.62
CA GLU A 42 6.68 -2.74 -15.56
C GLU A 42 7.46 -1.79 -14.65
N LYS A 43 7.01 -0.53 -14.54
CA LYS A 43 7.65 0.46 -13.68
C LYS A 43 7.24 0.22 -12.24
N MET A 44 8.23 0.21 -11.36
CA MET A 44 8.00 0.03 -9.93
C MET A 44 7.20 1.23 -9.39
N SER A 45 5.97 1.00 -8.94
CA SER A 45 5.06 2.06 -8.49
C SER A 45 5.42 2.49 -7.07
N ALA A 46 5.81 1.54 -6.21
CA ALA A 46 6.33 1.78 -4.88
C ALA A 46 7.51 2.77 -4.86
N SER A 47 8.41 2.72 -5.83
CA SER A 47 9.55 3.66 -5.87
C SER A 47 9.14 5.07 -6.27
N ILE A 48 8.07 5.23 -7.07
CA ILE A 48 7.47 6.53 -7.38
C ILE A 48 6.84 7.11 -6.12
N VAL A 49 6.07 6.30 -5.38
CA VAL A 49 5.45 6.72 -4.12
C VAL A 49 6.54 7.14 -3.14
N ALA A 50 7.60 6.33 -2.96
CA ALA A 50 8.70 6.63 -2.05
C ALA A 50 9.40 7.96 -2.38
N ALA A 51 9.67 8.22 -3.67
CA ALA A 51 10.27 9.47 -4.10
C ALA A 51 9.33 10.67 -3.88
N ALA A 52 8.04 10.52 -4.16
CA ALA A 52 7.05 11.58 -3.97
C ALA A 52 6.78 11.88 -2.47
N THR A 53 6.99 10.88 -1.60
CA THR A 53 6.87 11.02 -0.15
C THR A 53 8.22 11.29 0.53
N ASP A 54 9.24 11.74 -0.20
CA ASP A 54 10.53 12.19 0.34
C ASP A 54 11.15 11.19 1.33
N LEU A 55 10.95 9.89 1.08
CA LEU A 55 11.59 8.83 1.84
C LEU A 55 13.02 8.63 1.33
N ARG A 56 13.83 7.92 2.13
CA ARG A 56 15.21 7.58 1.77
C ARG A 56 15.29 6.81 0.44
N ASP A 57 16.35 7.02 -0.30
CA ASP A 57 16.58 6.38 -1.60
C ASP A 57 17.09 4.93 -1.49
N ASP A 58 17.52 4.51 -0.30
CA ASP A 58 18.06 3.18 -0.02
C ASP A 58 17.05 2.19 0.59
N LEU A 59 15.78 2.60 0.73
CA LEU A 59 14.74 1.74 1.29
C LEU A 59 14.30 0.63 0.33
N PHE A 60 13.85 -0.49 0.89
CA PHE A 60 13.35 -1.61 0.10
C PHE A 60 11.92 -1.35 -0.40
N THR A 61 11.71 -1.36 -1.72
CA THR A 61 10.39 -1.14 -2.34
C THR A 61 9.80 -2.41 -2.92
N LEU A 62 8.49 -2.60 -2.76
CA LEU A 62 7.77 -3.77 -3.25
C LEU A 62 6.38 -3.39 -3.79
N ASP A 63 6.05 -3.85 -4.99
CA ASP A 63 4.69 -3.78 -5.55
C ASP A 63 3.96 -5.12 -5.35
N ILE A 64 2.73 -5.07 -4.85
CA ILE A 64 1.85 -6.24 -4.66
C ILE A 64 0.51 -5.96 -5.34
N GLY A 65 0.06 -6.87 -6.20
CA GLY A 65 -1.17 -6.60 -6.95
C GLY A 65 -1.98 -7.84 -7.32
N ASN A 66 -2.74 -7.72 -8.40
CA ASN A 66 -3.53 -8.76 -9.08
C ASN A 66 -4.75 -9.31 -8.32
N SER A 67 -4.88 -9.08 -7.02
CA SER A 67 -5.99 -9.58 -6.22
C SER A 67 -6.43 -8.54 -5.20
N LEU A 68 -7.72 -8.54 -4.85
CA LEU A 68 -8.28 -7.73 -3.76
C LEU A 68 -7.61 -7.97 -2.40
N ARG A 69 -6.82 -9.04 -2.29
CA ARG A 69 -6.04 -9.38 -1.10
C ARG A 69 -4.66 -8.74 -1.09
N CYS A 70 -4.27 -7.98 -2.11
CA CYS A 70 -2.94 -7.37 -2.20
C CYS A 70 -2.62 -6.51 -0.97
N GLY A 71 -3.59 -5.74 -0.45
CA GLY A 71 -3.41 -4.93 0.76
C GLY A 71 -3.09 -5.76 2.01
N THR A 72 -3.87 -6.82 2.26
CA THR A 72 -3.62 -7.69 3.42
C THR A 72 -2.35 -8.54 3.26
N SER A 73 -2.04 -8.95 2.03
CA SER A 73 -0.76 -9.59 1.69
C SER A 73 0.43 -8.65 1.95
N ALA A 74 0.30 -7.35 1.63
CA ALA A 74 1.32 -6.35 1.91
C ALA A 74 1.56 -6.16 3.40
N ILE A 75 0.48 -6.05 4.19
CA ILE A 75 0.57 -5.97 5.66
C ILE A 75 1.24 -7.23 6.21
N LYS A 76 0.87 -8.42 5.73
CA LYS A 76 1.48 -9.68 6.17
C LYS A 76 2.97 -9.74 5.83
N ALA A 77 3.35 -9.35 4.61
CA ALA A 77 4.75 -9.29 4.20
C ALA A 77 5.55 -8.29 5.06
N ALA A 78 4.98 -7.13 5.37
CA ALA A 78 5.61 -6.12 6.21
C ALA A 78 5.81 -6.65 7.63
N HIS A 79 4.76 -7.22 8.21
CA HIS A 79 4.82 -7.86 9.52
C HIS A 79 5.89 -8.96 9.59
N ASP A 80 6.01 -9.80 8.56
CA ASP A 80 7.02 -10.88 8.54
C ASP A 80 8.45 -10.35 8.37
N ALA A 81 8.65 -9.29 7.59
CA ALA A 81 9.93 -8.60 7.51
C ALA A 81 10.34 -8.00 8.85
N ILE A 82 9.41 -7.41 9.60
CA ILE A 82 9.65 -6.87 10.95
C ILE A 82 9.95 -8.00 11.94
N LYS A 83 9.12 -9.04 11.96
CA LYS A 83 9.29 -10.18 12.86
C LYS A 83 10.59 -10.94 12.63
N SER A 84 11.07 -11.00 11.38
CA SER A 84 12.37 -11.62 11.05
C SER A 84 13.57 -10.76 11.41
N GLY A 85 13.36 -9.47 11.75
CA GLY A 85 14.43 -8.50 11.99
C GLY A 85 15.06 -7.94 10.72
N SER A 86 14.46 -8.18 9.55
CA SER A 86 14.96 -7.67 8.26
C SER A 86 14.64 -6.19 8.05
N ALA A 87 13.65 -5.66 8.76
CA ALA A 87 13.25 -4.26 8.80
C ALA A 87 12.73 -3.91 10.20
N LYS A 88 12.70 -2.63 10.57
CA LYS A 88 12.06 -2.15 11.81
C LYS A 88 10.71 -1.55 11.55
N ASN A 89 10.61 -0.71 10.52
CA ASN A 89 9.34 -0.11 10.10
C ASN A 89 9.18 -0.18 8.59
N ILE A 90 7.98 -0.52 8.14
CA ILE A 90 7.62 -0.58 6.72
C ILE A 90 6.35 0.22 6.53
N LEU A 91 6.39 1.17 5.59
CA LEU A 91 5.21 1.88 5.15
C LEU A 91 4.46 1.03 4.11
N VAL A 92 3.25 0.63 4.43
CA VAL A 92 2.35 -0.07 3.51
C VAL A 92 1.32 0.92 3.00
N THR A 93 1.23 1.06 1.68
CA THR A 93 0.21 1.86 1.01
C THR A 93 -0.68 0.94 0.18
N ALA A 94 -1.99 1.17 0.20
CA ALA A 94 -2.93 0.44 -0.62
C ALA A 94 -3.84 1.43 -1.32
N ALA A 95 -3.94 1.36 -2.64
CA ALA A 95 -4.76 2.29 -3.42
C ALA A 95 -5.35 1.62 -4.66
N ASP A 96 -6.61 1.92 -4.94
CA ASP A 96 -7.30 1.46 -6.14
C ASP A 96 -8.10 2.61 -6.76
N CYS A 97 -8.06 2.71 -8.09
CA CYS A 97 -8.93 3.57 -8.88
C CYS A 97 -9.64 2.72 -9.94
N ARG A 98 -10.91 2.39 -9.71
CA ARG A 98 -11.70 1.58 -10.64
C ARG A 98 -12.65 2.47 -11.43
N LEU A 99 -12.27 2.77 -12.66
CA LEU A 99 -13.11 3.54 -13.59
C LEU A 99 -14.19 2.64 -14.20
N ALA A 100 -15.45 2.94 -13.91
CA ALA A 100 -16.59 2.29 -14.57
C ALA A 100 -16.84 2.94 -15.95
N PRO A 101 -17.21 2.16 -16.99
CA PRO A 101 -17.69 2.73 -18.24
C PRO A 101 -18.94 3.61 -17.98
N PRO A 102 -19.08 4.75 -18.69
CA PRO A 102 -20.24 5.63 -18.55
C PRO A 102 -21.55 4.87 -18.78
N ALA A 103 -22.57 5.14 -17.95
CA ALA A 103 -23.89 4.51 -17.99
C ALA A 103 -23.89 2.97 -17.82
N SER A 104 -22.83 2.42 -17.22
CA SER A 104 -22.79 1.00 -16.86
C SER A 104 -23.37 0.75 -15.48
N GLU A 105 -23.82 -0.49 -15.25
CA GLU A 105 -24.25 -0.96 -13.92
C GLU A 105 -23.14 -0.92 -12.86
N PHE A 106 -21.89 -0.68 -13.26
CA PHE A 106 -20.73 -0.59 -12.38
C PHE A 106 -20.50 0.81 -11.79
N GLU A 107 -21.12 1.87 -12.31
CA GLU A 107 -21.02 3.24 -11.78
C GLU A 107 -21.34 3.36 -10.27
N PRO A 108 -22.41 2.72 -9.73
CA PRO A 108 -22.69 2.78 -8.29
C PRO A 108 -21.85 1.81 -7.45
N VAL A 109 -21.13 0.87 -8.07
CA VAL A 109 -20.41 -0.22 -7.37
C VAL A 109 -18.92 0.04 -7.30
N PHE A 110 -18.36 0.74 -8.28
CA PHE A 110 -16.94 1.07 -8.31
C PHE A 110 -16.68 2.35 -7.52
N GLY A 111 -15.71 2.24 -6.63
CA GLY A 111 -15.14 3.34 -5.88
C GLY A 111 -13.63 3.33 -6.00
N ASP A 112 -13.07 4.48 -5.67
CA ASP A 112 -11.66 4.78 -5.57
C ASP A 112 -11.31 5.07 -4.12
N GLY A 113 -10.07 4.81 -3.76
CA GLY A 113 -9.58 5.17 -2.43
C GLY A 113 -8.18 4.66 -2.17
N ALA A 114 -7.57 5.23 -1.13
CA ALA A 114 -6.28 4.81 -0.64
C ALA A 114 -6.23 4.82 0.89
N ALA A 115 -5.32 4.02 1.43
CA ALA A 115 -4.97 3.99 2.84
C ALA A 115 -3.47 3.70 2.98
N ALA A 116 -2.86 4.19 4.07
CA ALA A 116 -1.47 3.92 4.39
C ALA A 116 -1.32 3.54 5.86
N PHE A 117 -0.35 2.67 6.14
CA PHE A 117 -0.07 2.13 7.46
C PHE A 117 1.44 2.06 7.67
N LEU A 118 1.94 2.70 8.73
CA LEU A 118 3.31 2.47 9.20
C LEU A 118 3.30 1.24 10.11
N ILE A 119 3.81 0.11 9.60
CA ILE A 119 3.90 -1.13 10.37
C ILE A 119 5.26 -1.14 11.08
N GLY A 120 5.25 -1.31 12.41
CA GLY A 120 6.45 -1.32 13.24
C GLY A 120 6.28 -2.24 14.46
N GLY A 121 7.37 -2.45 15.21
CA GLY A 121 7.38 -3.27 16.43
C GLY A 121 7.26 -2.48 17.75
N GLU A 122 7.39 -1.16 17.70
CA GLU A 122 7.43 -0.25 18.85
C GLU A 122 6.43 0.90 18.64
N ASP A 123 5.92 1.50 19.73
CA ASP A 123 4.94 2.61 19.72
C ASP A 123 3.75 2.43 18.75
N VAL A 124 3.19 1.21 18.74
CA VAL A 124 2.09 0.84 17.82
C VAL A 124 0.74 1.40 18.27
N ALA A 125 0.04 2.09 17.37
CA ALA A 125 -1.33 2.54 17.59
C ALA A 125 -2.34 1.36 17.61
N VAL A 126 -2.04 0.28 16.88
CA VAL A 126 -2.84 -0.95 16.77
C VAL A 126 -1.91 -2.15 16.67
N ALA A 127 -2.17 -3.19 17.46
CA ALA A 127 -1.43 -4.45 17.41
C ALA A 127 -2.13 -5.48 16.49
N ILE A 128 -1.35 -6.22 15.71
CA ILE A 128 -1.84 -7.34 14.89
C ILE A 128 -1.79 -8.61 15.76
N GLU A 129 -2.94 -9.10 16.23
CA GLU A 129 -3.00 -10.28 17.11
C GLU A 129 -2.96 -11.62 16.34
N GLU A 130 -3.74 -11.75 15.27
CA GLU A 130 -3.80 -12.98 14.48
C GLU A 130 -4.19 -12.65 13.02
N ALA A 131 -3.36 -13.10 12.07
CA ALA A 131 -3.68 -13.04 10.64
C ALA A 131 -4.05 -14.45 10.17
N ILE A 132 -5.34 -14.70 9.96
CA ILE A 132 -5.83 -16.01 9.48
C ILE A 132 -5.34 -16.22 8.04
N PRO A 133 -4.48 -17.23 7.77
CA PRO A 133 -4.05 -17.51 6.42
C PRO A 133 -5.25 -18.01 5.60
N SER A 134 -5.34 -17.58 4.34
CA SER A 134 -6.34 -18.14 3.43
C SER A 134 -6.16 -19.66 3.36
N PRO A 135 -7.25 -20.45 3.38
CA PRO A 135 -7.15 -21.85 3.04
C PRO A 135 -6.49 -21.97 1.67
N ALA A 136 -5.44 -22.80 1.59
CA ALA A 136 -4.83 -23.16 0.33
C ALA A 136 -5.85 -23.95 -0.48
N ILE A 137 -6.21 -23.45 -1.67
CA ILE A 137 -7.03 -24.21 -2.59
C ILE A 137 -6.09 -25.24 -3.21
N SER A 138 -6.11 -26.49 -2.71
CA SER A 138 -5.36 -27.58 -3.34
C SER A 138 -5.97 -27.84 -4.72
N SER A 139 -5.16 -27.71 -5.78
CA SER A 139 -5.50 -28.14 -7.14
C SER A 139 -5.62 -29.65 -7.25
#